data_AF-A0A1W0BBP0-F1
#
_entry.id   AF-A0A1W0BBP0-F1
#
_cell.length_a   1.000
_cell.length_b   1.000
_cell.length_c   1.000
_cell.angle_alpha   90.00
_cell.angle_beta   90.00
_cell.angle_gamma   90.00
#
_symmetry.space_group_name_H-M   'P 1'
#
loop_
_entity.id
_entity.type
_entity.pdbx_description
1 polymer ?
#
loop_
_entity_poly.entity_id
_entity_poly.type
_entity_poly.pdbx_seq_one_letter_code
_entity_poly.pdbx_strand_id
1 'polypeptide(L)'
;MHWEVACPTEPGRSVLTNGMAFDRSSAVAEVIEAGRQFAAQYHPAVTPFFVRLGTETAWVTGFGDTAVTDAQLSERIAEAVADENERLQASAAAAAPSSGGATRSPTPAGSVTEQWARIARWLRANHSPTTIIGATPTQIAQAAESTGITWPPELIEFYEQINGFPRDEWVHLLPSHELFDLERLVCERQMELDIYDETNALHEYVPPEGTTAGTPVYTFLPEFIPFAGLDGYLLFIDTRPGDLHGCVTEFEKVDADAAGPRWISLSAMLTDLAHSLETGASFDGDRRPSVKEGKLDWQYEG
;
A
#
# COMPACT_ATOMS: atom_id res chain seq x y z
N MET A 1 10.94 -20.20 -19.14
CA MET A 1 11.31 -19.18 -18.15
C MET A 1 11.28 -17.82 -18.82
N HIS A 2 10.42 -16.91 -18.34
CA HIS A 2 10.39 -15.53 -18.81
C HIS A 2 11.66 -14.81 -18.36
N TRP A 3 12.23 -13.97 -19.22
CA TRP A 3 13.35 -13.11 -18.86
C TRP A 3 13.17 -11.71 -19.42
N GLU A 4 13.71 -10.71 -18.72
CA GLU A 4 13.73 -9.33 -19.18
C GLU A 4 15.06 -8.66 -18.85
N VAL A 5 15.45 -7.72 -19.70
CA VAL A 5 16.55 -6.80 -19.41
C VAL A 5 16.15 -5.39 -19.83
N ALA A 6 16.39 -4.41 -18.95
CA ALA A 6 16.16 -3.01 -19.25
C ALA A 6 17.45 -2.19 -19.08
N CYS A 7 17.80 -1.47 -20.14
CA CYS A 7 18.90 -0.53 -20.16
C CYS A 7 18.37 0.89 -19.91
N PRO A 8 18.78 1.57 -18.83
CA PRO A 8 18.47 2.98 -18.65
C PRO A 8 19.20 3.80 -19.72
N THR A 9 18.50 4.74 -20.36
CA THR A 9 19.08 5.58 -21.44
C THR A 9 19.17 7.05 -21.03
N GLU A 10 18.17 7.54 -20.30
CA GLU A 10 18.08 8.88 -19.71
C GLU A 10 17.38 8.78 -18.35
N PRO A 11 17.49 9.79 -17.46
CA PRO A 11 16.71 9.81 -16.22
C PRO A 11 15.21 9.59 -16.48
N GLY A 12 14.65 8.54 -15.89
CA GLY A 12 13.23 8.17 -16.06
C GLY A 12 12.88 7.46 -17.38
N ARG A 13 13.86 7.09 -18.21
CA ARG A 13 13.63 6.34 -19.47
C ARG A 13 14.54 5.13 -19.61
N SER A 14 13.94 4.00 -19.92
CA SER A 14 14.63 2.73 -20.18
C SER A 14 14.14 2.09 -21.47
N VAL A 15 15.05 1.40 -22.15
CA VAL A 15 14.70 0.50 -23.26
C VAL A 15 14.74 -0.92 -22.73
N LEU A 16 13.68 -1.67 -22.98
CA LEU A 16 13.48 -3.03 -22.47
C LEU A 16 13.36 -4.02 -23.62
N THR A 17 13.89 -5.23 -23.41
CA THR A 17 13.57 -6.41 -24.20
C THR A 17 13.31 -7.59 -23.28
N ASN A 18 12.56 -8.57 -23.77
CA ASN A 18 12.18 -9.76 -23.03
C ASN A 18 12.06 -10.98 -23.95
N GLY A 19 11.98 -12.17 -23.34
CA GLY A 19 11.86 -13.42 -24.07
C GLY A 19 11.51 -14.61 -23.17
N MET A 20 11.44 -15.78 -23.79
CA MET A 20 11.11 -17.05 -23.13
C MET A 20 12.21 -18.07 -23.44
N ALA A 21 12.94 -18.48 -22.40
CA ALA A 21 13.99 -19.48 -22.50
C ALA A 21 13.54 -20.84 -21.91
N PHE A 22 14.19 -21.94 -22.30
CA PHE A 22 13.85 -23.28 -21.82
C PHE A 22 14.13 -23.46 -20.31
N ASP A 23 15.27 -22.94 -19.85
CA ASP A 23 15.75 -23.03 -18.47
C ASP A 23 16.45 -21.73 -18.03
N ARG A 24 16.86 -21.68 -16.76
CA ARG A 24 17.55 -20.52 -16.17
C ARG A 24 18.87 -20.21 -16.87
N SER A 25 19.66 -21.23 -17.19
CA SER A 25 20.97 -21.04 -17.83
C SER A 25 20.82 -20.39 -19.21
N SER A 26 19.82 -20.82 -19.97
CA SER A 26 19.46 -20.25 -21.26
C SER A 26 18.93 -18.81 -21.10
N ALA A 27 18.06 -18.56 -20.12
CA ALA A 27 17.57 -17.22 -19.82
C ALA A 27 18.70 -16.24 -19.47
N VAL A 28 19.66 -16.67 -18.64
CA VAL A 28 20.83 -15.85 -18.27
C VAL A 28 21.71 -15.56 -19.49
N ALA A 29 21.94 -16.55 -20.35
CA ALA A 29 22.71 -16.34 -21.58
C ALA A 29 22.03 -15.32 -22.51
N GLU A 30 20.71 -15.42 -22.71
CA GLU A 30 19.93 -14.49 -23.53
C GLU A 30 19.90 -13.07 -22.93
N VAL A 31 19.79 -12.94 -21.60
CA VAL A 31 19.90 -11.65 -20.89
C VAL A 31 21.27 -11.02 -21.08
N ILE A 32 22.35 -11.80 -20.98
CA ILE A 32 23.73 -11.33 -21.20
C ILE A 32 23.89 -10.80 -22.62
N GLU A 33 23.45 -11.56 -23.61
CA GLU A 33 23.50 -11.16 -25.01
C GLU A 33 22.74 -9.86 -25.24
N ALA A 34 21.48 -9.80 -24.82
CA ALA A 34 20.62 -8.62 -24.99
C ALA A 34 21.18 -7.39 -24.24
N GLY A 35 21.65 -7.56 -23.01
CA GLY A 35 22.23 -6.48 -22.22
C GLY A 35 23.52 -5.92 -22.83
N ARG A 36 24.39 -6.78 -23.40
CA ARG A 36 25.58 -6.33 -24.13
C ARG A 36 25.22 -5.57 -25.40
N GLN A 37 24.23 -6.05 -26.15
CA GLN A 37 23.73 -5.35 -27.34
C GLN A 37 23.21 -3.96 -26.98
N PHE A 38 22.42 -3.84 -25.90
CA PHE A 38 21.98 -2.55 -25.39
C PHE A 38 23.13 -1.64 -24.95
N ALA A 39 24.11 -2.17 -24.21
CA ALA A 39 25.25 -1.37 -23.78
C ALA A 39 26.09 -0.85 -24.96
N ALA A 40 26.25 -1.67 -26.01
CA ALA A 40 26.93 -1.27 -27.24
C ALA A 40 26.13 -0.27 -28.08
N GLN A 41 24.81 -0.37 -28.09
CA GLN A 41 23.94 0.49 -28.89
C GLN A 41 23.71 1.87 -28.25
N TYR A 42 23.44 1.89 -26.94
CA TYR A 42 22.94 3.09 -26.26
C TYR A 42 24.00 3.81 -25.43
N HIS A 43 25.16 3.19 -25.17
CA HIS A 43 26.25 3.77 -24.37
C HIS A 43 25.73 4.48 -23.09
N PRO A 44 24.99 3.77 -22.24
CA PRO A 44 24.23 4.39 -21.17
C PRO A 44 25.14 5.14 -20.20
N ALA A 45 24.77 6.38 -19.89
CA ALA A 45 25.49 7.20 -18.91
C ALA A 45 25.34 6.71 -17.47
N VAL A 46 24.33 5.86 -17.22
CA VAL A 46 23.97 5.33 -15.91
C VAL A 46 23.96 3.80 -15.96
N THR A 47 24.64 3.19 -15.00
CA THR A 47 24.51 1.76 -14.64
C THR A 47 24.05 1.73 -13.19
N PRO A 48 23.14 0.83 -12.77
CA PRO A 48 22.93 -0.55 -13.27
C PRO A 48 21.80 -0.78 -14.28
N PHE A 49 21.77 -1.98 -14.90
CA PHE A 49 20.68 -2.47 -15.74
C PHE A 49 19.70 -3.27 -14.87
N PHE A 50 18.41 -3.21 -15.19
CA PHE A 50 17.42 -4.08 -14.56
C PHE A 50 17.40 -5.44 -15.26
N VAL A 51 17.36 -6.52 -14.49
CA VAL A 51 17.24 -7.90 -14.97
C VAL A 51 16.09 -8.59 -14.25
N ARG A 52 15.27 -9.32 -14.99
CA ARG A 52 14.24 -10.22 -14.45
C ARG A 52 14.43 -11.64 -14.97
N LEU A 53 14.37 -12.61 -14.07
CA LEU A 53 14.45 -14.04 -14.34
C LEU A 53 13.25 -14.72 -13.67
N GLY A 54 12.17 -14.93 -14.42
CA GLY A 54 10.89 -15.39 -13.88
C GLY A 54 10.29 -14.34 -12.95
N THR A 55 10.21 -14.67 -11.66
CA THR A 55 9.76 -13.78 -10.58
C THR A 55 10.90 -13.05 -9.89
N GLU A 56 12.15 -13.47 -10.09
CA GLU A 56 13.31 -12.86 -9.46
C GLU A 56 13.77 -11.62 -10.22
N THR A 57 14.17 -10.58 -9.49
CA THR A 57 14.64 -9.33 -10.09
C THR A 57 15.96 -8.89 -9.47
N ALA A 58 16.77 -8.17 -10.24
CA ALA A 58 18.03 -7.63 -9.77
C ALA A 58 18.49 -6.43 -10.58
N TRP A 59 19.36 -5.62 -9.96
CA TRP A 59 20.11 -4.56 -10.63
C TRP A 59 21.56 -4.98 -10.84
N VAL A 60 21.99 -5.06 -12.09
CA VAL A 60 23.27 -5.68 -12.47
C VAL A 60 24.15 -4.70 -13.24
N THR A 61 25.45 -4.68 -12.92
CA THR A 61 26.46 -3.85 -13.59
C THR A 61 27.43 -4.70 -14.42
N GLY A 62 28.03 -4.11 -15.46
CA GLY A 62 29.10 -4.74 -16.24
C GLY A 62 28.74 -5.17 -17.66
N PHE A 63 27.49 -5.00 -18.11
CA PHE A 63 27.09 -5.33 -19.49
C PHE A 63 27.90 -4.56 -20.55
N GLY A 64 28.29 -3.31 -20.26
CA GLY A 64 29.13 -2.49 -21.15
C GLY A 64 30.63 -2.70 -20.99
N ASP A 65 31.06 -3.50 -20.02
CA ASP A 65 32.49 -3.76 -19.77
C ASP A 65 32.95 -4.97 -20.59
N THR A 66 33.82 -4.70 -21.57
CA THR A 66 34.40 -5.73 -22.45
C THR A 66 35.45 -6.60 -21.76
N ALA A 67 35.96 -6.19 -20.59
CA ALA A 67 36.86 -7.00 -19.78
C ALA A 67 36.13 -8.03 -18.92
N VAL A 68 34.82 -7.85 -18.69
CA VAL A 68 33.99 -8.80 -17.95
C VAL A 68 33.53 -9.90 -18.91
N THR A 69 33.87 -11.14 -18.61
CA THR A 69 33.43 -12.31 -19.39
C THR A 69 31.97 -12.66 -19.11
N ASP A 70 31.32 -13.43 -19.99
CA ASP A 70 29.93 -13.86 -19.78
C ASP A 70 29.79 -14.75 -18.55
N ALA A 71 30.80 -15.56 -18.21
CA ALA A 71 30.82 -16.33 -16.97
C ALA A 71 30.81 -15.44 -15.73
N GLN A 72 31.63 -14.39 -15.72
CA GLN A 72 31.65 -13.40 -14.63
C GLN A 72 30.34 -12.60 -14.56
N LEU A 73 29.74 -12.28 -15.71
CA LEU A 73 28.46 -11.57 -15.74
C LEU A 73 27.31 -12.47 -15.26
N SER A 74 27.34 -13.76 -15.58
CA SER A 74 26.42 -14.76 -15.06
C SER A 74 26.53 -14.89 -13.54
N GLU A 75 27.76 -14.89 -13.00
CA GLU A 75 28.01 -14.91 -11.55
C GLU A 75 27.44 -13.65 -10.88
N ARG A 76 27.70 -12.47 -11.45
CA ARG A 76 27.13 -11.20 -10.95
C ARG A 76 25.61 -11.16 -10.98
N ILE A 77 24.97 -11.72 -12.02
CA ILE A 77 23.51 -11.83 -12.09
C ILE A 77 23.01 -12.73 -10.95
N ALA A 78 23.67 -13.87 -10.72
CA ALA A 78 23.30 -14.79 -9.66
C ALA A 78 23.48 -14.17 -8.26
N GLU A 79 24.61 -13.50 -8.01
CA GLU A 79 24.89 -12.77 -6.77
C GLU A 79 23.87 -11.64 -6.55
N ALA A 80 23.61 -10.81 -7.56
CA ALA A 80 22.67 -9.70 -7.41
C ALA A 80 21.23 -10.17 -7.17
N VAL A 81 20.82 -11.28 -7.79
CA VAL A 81 19.51 -11.91 -7.52
C VAL A 81 19.48 -12.49 -6.11
N ALA A 82 20.56 -13.15 -5.66
CA ALA A 82 20.66 -13.69 -4.30
C ALA A 82 20.62 -12.56 -3.25
N ASP A 83 21.37 -11.47 -3.46
CA ASP A 83 21.39 -10.31 -2.58
C ASP A 83 20.02 -9.60 -2.51
N GLU A 84 19.32 -9.50 -3.64
CA GLU A 84 17.97 -8.92 -3.68
C GLU A 84 16.97 -9.84 -2.97
N ASN A 85 17.02 -11.15 -3.23
CA ASN A 85 16.19 -12.13 -2.53
C ASN A 85 16.49 -12.16 -1.03
N GLU A 86 17.75 -12.07 -0.61
CA GLU A 86 18.14 -11.95 0.79
C GLU A 86 17.66 -10.63 1.40
N ARG A 87 17.69 -9.52 0.65
CA ARG A 87 17.10 -8.25 1.10
C ARG A 87 15.59 -8.33 1.23
N LEU A 88 14.90 -8.93 0.27
CA LEU A 88 13.45 -9.16 0.32
C LEU A 88 13.09 -10.12 1.45
N GLN A 89 13.86 -11.18 1.67
CA GLN A 89 13.68 -12.11 2.79
C GLN A 89 14.02 -11.48 4.13
N ALA A 90 15.06 -10.65 4.21
CA ALA A 90 15.42 -9.91 5.42
C ALA A 90 14.40 -8.81 5.71
N SER A 91 13.83 -8.17 4.67
CA SER A 91 12.68 -7.27 4.79
C SER A 91 11.46 -8.03 5.30
N ALA A 92 11.14 -9.19 4.71
CA ALA A 92 10.07 -10.08 5.16
C ALA A 92 10.32 -10.67 6.56
N ALA A 93 11.58 -10.86 6.96
CA ALA A 93 11.97 -11.37 8.27
C ALA A 93 12.09 -10.25 9.33
N ALA A 94 12.39 -9.02 8.93
CA ALA A 94 12.27 -7.82 9.76
C ALA A 94 10.80 -7.39 9.91
N ALA A 95 9.98 -7.69 8.89
CA ALA A 95 8.52 -7.69 8.92
C ALA A 95 7.94 -8.98 9.51
N ALA A 96 8.76 -9.95 9.94
CA ALA A 96 8.27 -11.08 10.71
C ALA A 96 7.62 -10.52 11.97
N PRO A 97 6.45 -11.06 12.36
CA PRO A 97 5.58 -10.42 13.32
C PRO A 97 6.37 -10.17 14.61
N SER A 98 6.46 -8.89 14.99
CA SER A 98 6.69 -8.56 16.38
C SER A 98 5.62 -9.30 17.16
N SER A 99 6.03 -10.31 17.91
CA SER A 99 5.16 -11.09 18.77
C SER A 99 4.40 -10.13 19.69
N GLY A 100 3.11 -9.91 19.41
CA GLY A 100 2.20 -9.15 20.26
C GLY A 100 1.06 -8.55 19.47
N GLY A 101 -0.18 -8.94 19.79
CA GLY A 101 -1.41 -8.30 19.31
C GLY A 101 -1.60 -6.88 19.83
N ALA A 102 -0.59 -6.03 19.70
CA ALA A 102 -0.62 -4.63 20.06
C ALA A 102 -0.60 -3.79 18.78
N THR A 103 -1.60 -2.95 18.63
CA THR A 103 -1.65 -1.95 17.57
C THR A 103 -0.59 -0.88 17.79
N ARG A 104 -0.12 -0.22 16.72
CA ARG A 104 0.89 0.84 16.83
C ARG A 104 0.46 1.96 17.79
N SER A 105 -0.79 2.42 17.66
CA SER A 105 -1.39 3.36 18.60
C SER A 105 -1.90 2.63 19.85
N PRO A 106 -1.60 3.15 21.06
CA PRO A 106 -2.13 2.62 22.32
C PRO A 106 -3.56 3.10 22.62
N THR A 107 -4.15 3.95 21.76
CA THR A 107 -5.45 4.57 22.00
C THR A 107 -6.56 3.51 22.03
N PRO A 108 -7.36 3.43 23.11
CA PRO A 108 -8.43 2.45 23.22
C PRO A 108 -9.60 2.80 22.29
N ALA A 109 -10.41 1.78 21.97
CA ALA A 109 -11.69 1.99 21.30
C ALA A 109 -12.63 2.87 22.13
N GLY A 110 -13.44 3.67 21.44
CA GLY A 110 -14.35 4.65 22.04
C GLY A 110 -15.61 4.85 21.19
N SER A 111 -16.05 6.09 21.01
CA SER A 111 -17.26 6.42 20.23
C SER A 111 -16.90 7.11 18.92
N VAL A 112 -17.27 6.51 17.79
CA VAL A 112 -17.14 7.13 16.47
C VAL A 112 -17.89 8.45 16.40
N THR A 113 -19.14 8.46 16.85
CA THR A 113 -19.99 9.67 16.83
C THR A 113 -19.36 10.83 17.61
N GLU A 114 -18.80 10.57 18.80
CA GLU A 114 -18.16 11.61 19.60
C GLU A 114 -16.90 12.17 18.92
N GLN A 115 -16.02 11.30 18.43
CA GLN A 115 -14.77 11.74 17.80
C GLN A 115 -15.01 12.43 16.48
N TRP A 116 -15.98 11.95 15.69
CA TRP A 116 -16.38 12.64 14.48
C TRP A 116 -16.95 14.02 14.76
N ALA A 117 -17.78 14.18 15.81
CA ALA A 117 -18.33 15.48 16.17
C ALA A 117 -17.23 16.50 16.54
N ARG A 118 -16.13 16.05 17.15
CA ARG A 118 -14.93 16.87 17.42
C ARG A 118 -14.24 17.29 16.12
N ILE A 119 -13.97 16.34 15.24
CA ILE A 119 -13.35 16.58 13.92
C ILE A 119 -14.20 17.54 13.08
N ALA A 120 -15.50 17.28 12.94
CA ALA A 120 -16.41 18.11 12.16
C ALA A 120 -16.55 19.53 12.73
N ARG A 121 -16.49 19.69 14.06
CA ARG A 121 -16.46 21.02 14.70
C ARG A 121 -15.17 21.75 14.35
N TRP A 122 -14.04 21.05 14.41
CA TRP A 122 -12.74 21.63 14.06
C TRP A 122 -12.69 22.06 12.58
N LEU A 123 -13.16 21.20 11.66
CA LEU A 123 -13.21 21.51 10.23
C LEU A 123 -14.06 22.75 9.96
N ARG A 124 -15.27 22.85 10.55
CA ARG A 124 -16.13 24.04 10.36
C ARG A 124 -15.50 25.34 10.87
N ALA A 125 -14.60 25.27 11.86
CA ALA A 125 -13.96 26.43 12.44
C ALA A 125 -12.66 26.85 11.70
N ASN A 126 -11.94 25.89 11.11
CA ASN A 126 -10.59 26.12 10.60
C ASN A 126 -10.42 25.86 9.10
N HIS A 127 -11.34 25.12 8.48
CA HIS A 127 -11.33 24.83 7.06
C HIS A 127 -12.30 25.74 6.31
N SER A 128 -12.05 25.93 5.02
CA SER A 128 -13.00 26.52 4.08
C SER A 128 -14.31 25.73 4.17
N PRO A 129 -15.47 26.39 4.03
CA PRO A 129 -16.77 25.72 4.13
C PRO A 129 -16.79 24.44 3.29
N THR A 130 -17.14 23.33 3.95
CA THR A 130 -17.21 22.01 3.34
C THR A 130 -18.50 21.31 3.75
N THR A 131 -19.05 20.55 2.81
CA THR A 131 -20.29 19.81 2.99
C THR A 131 -20.01 18.49 3.69
N ILE A 132 -20.47 18.35 4.93
CA ILE A 132 -20.38 17.10 5.70
C ILE A 132 -21.79 16.49 5.79
N ILE A 133 -22.00 15.39 5.06
CA ILE A 133 -23.27 14.66 5.00
C ILE A 133 -22.97 13.17 5.13
N GLY A 134 -23.70 12.50 6.02
CA GLY A 134 -23.65 11.05 6.16
C GLY A 134 -24.53 10.31 5.14
N ALA A 135 -24.24 9.03 4.96
CA ALA A 135 -25.04 8.13 4.15
C ALA A 135 -26.37 7.79 4.84
N THR A 136 -27.39 7.53 4.03
CA THR A 136 -28.65 6.98 4.52
C THR A 136 -28.48 5.49 4.88
N PRO A 137 -29.31 4.95 5.79
CA PRO A 137 -29.28 3.52 6.13
C PRO A 137 -29.41 2.61 4.91
N THR A 138 -30.18 3.02 3.89
CA THR A 138 -30.33 2.27 2.63
C THR A 138 -29.03 2.22 1.83
N GLN A 139 -28.31 3.34 1.73
CA GLN A 139 -27.01 3.37 1.03
C GLN A 139 -25.97 2.49 1.74
N ILE A 140 -25.91 2.55 3.07
CA ILE A 140 -24.99 1.73 3.86
C ILE A 140 -25.33 0.24 3.68
N ALA A 141 -26.61 -0.13 3.75
CA ALA A 141 -27.04 -1.51 3.55
C ALA A 141 -26.68 -2.04 2.15
N GLN A 142 -26.86 -1.23 1.10
CA GLN A 142 -26.48 -1.59 -0.26
C GLN A 142 -24.97 -1.79 -0.43
N ALA A 143 -24.16 -0.91 0.16
CA ALA A 143 -22.70 -1.05 0.13
C ALA A 143 -22.25 -2.31 0.90
N ALA A 144 -22.78 -2.54 2.09
CA ALA A 144 -22.48 -3.73 2.88
C ALA A 144 -22.86 -5.03 2.12
N GLU A 145 -24.06 -5.08 1.53
CA GLU A 145 -24.49 -6.20 0.68
C GLU A 145 -23.55 -6.42 -0.51
N SER A 146 -23.11 -5.35 -1.17
CA SER A 146 -22.18 -5.41 -2.31
C SER A 146 -20.81 -5.96 -1.94
N THR A 147 -20.34 -5.72 -0.70
CA THR A 147 -19.09 -6.30 -0.22
C THR A 147 -19.21 -7.78 0.18
N GLY A 148 -20.43 -8.25 0.45
CA GLY A 148 -20.68 -9.62 0.91
C GLY A 148 -20.21 -9.92 2.34
N ILE A 149 -19.82 -8.88 3.11
CA ILE A 149 -19.24 -8.99 4.45
C ILE A 149 -20.10 -8.23 5.45
N THR A 150 -20.25 -8.77 6.65
CA THR A 150 -20.89 -8.05 7.76
C THR A 150 -19.96 -6.94 8.25
N TRP A 151 -20.38 -5.69 8.10
CA TRP A 151 -19.59 -4.54 8.53
C TRP A 151 -19.57 -4.39 10.05
N PRO A 152 -18.43 -4.02 10.65
CA PRO A 152 -18.36 -3.66 12.06
C PRO A 152 -19.27 -2.47 12.38
N PRO A 153 -19.88 -2.42 13.58
CA PRO A 153 -20.78 -1.32 13.97
C PRO A 153 -20.15 0.07 13.82
N GLU A 154 -18.87 0.21 14.16
CA GLU A 154 -18.15 1.49 14.04
C GLU A 154 -18.07 2.01 12.60
N LEU A 155 -17.95 1.12 11.60
CA LEU A 155 -17.92 1.52 10.20
C LEU A 155 -19.28 2.04 9.74
N ILE A 156 -20.36 1.39 10.19
CA ILE A 156 -21.73 1.84 9.93
C ILE A 156 -21.94 3.22 10.56
N GLU A 157 -21.63 3.37 11.85
CA GLU A 157 -21.74 4.65 12.58
C GLU A 157 -20.93 5.74 11.89
N PHE A 158 -19.74 5.43 11.39
CA PHE A 158 -18.89 6.40 10.69
C PHE A 158 -19.54 6.91 9.41
N TYR A 159 -20.07 6.00 8.58
CA TYR A 159 -20.76 6.38 7.36
C TYR A 159 -22.09 7.10 7.60
N GLU A 160 -22.77 6.87 8.73
CA GLU A 160 -23.92 7.68 9.14
C GLU A 160 -23.54 9.14 9.44
N GLN A 161 -22.26 9.41 9.76
CA GLN A 161 -21.79 10.76 10.02
C GLN A 161 -21.20 11.47 8.78
N ILE A 162 -20.52 10.72 7.92
CA ILE A 162 -19.90 11.25 6.69
C ILE A 162 -19.83 10.18 5.59
N ASN A 163 -20.17 10.55 4.36
CA ASN A 163 -20.07 9.70 3.19
C ASN A 163 -19.08 10.28 2.17
N GLY A 164 -17.81 10.42 2.58
CA GLY A 164 -16.78 11.12 1.83
C GLY A 164 -16.98 12.64 1.78
N PHE A 165 -16.04 13.33 1.13
CA PHE A 165 -16.16 14.75 0.79
C PHE A 165 -16.50 14.90 -0.71
N PRO A 166 -17.22 15.96 -1.11
CA PRO A 166 -17.43 16.26 -2.52
C PRO A 166 -16.09 16.34 -3.27
N ARG A 167 -16.01 15.78 -4.49
CA ARG A 167 -14.75 15.67 -5.25
C ARG A 167 -14.10 17.03 -5.59
N ASP A 168 -14.90 18.08 -5.65
CA ASP A 168 -14.46 19.46 -5.87
C ASP A 168 -14.01 20.16 -4.58
N GLU A 169 -14.40 19.62 -3.42
CA GLU A 169 -13.97 20.08 -2.10
C GLU A 169 -12.72 19.28 -1.69
N TRP A 170 -11.55 19.83 -2.00
CA TRP A 170 -10.27 19.19 -1.70
C TRP A 170 -9.96 19.21 -0.19
N VAL A 171 -10.50 18.23 0.56
CA VAL A 171 -10.31 18.08 2.01
C VAL A 171 -9.37 16.91 2.32
N HIS A 172 -8.11 17.22 2.62
CA HIS A 172 -7.11 16.23 3.06
C HIS A 172 -7.28 15.90 4.55
N LEU A 173 -8.39 15.26 4.90
CA LEU A 173 -8.67 14.95 6.31
C LEU A 173 -7.62 14.00 6.91
N LEU A 174 -7.22 12.98 6.15
CA LEU A 174 -6.22 12.01 6.57
C LEU A 174 -4.90 12.31 5.84
N PRO A 175 -3.73 12.23 6.50
CA PRO A 175 -2.47 12.41 5.80
C PRO A 175 -2.33 11.35 4.71
N SER A 176 -1.96 11.78 3.50
CA SER A 176 -1.73 10.93 2.32
C SER A 176 -2.91 10.11 1.83
N HIS A 177 -4.12 10.27 2.38
CA HIS A 177 -5.29 9.47 2.02
C HIS A 177 -6.50 10.37 1.77
N GLU A 178 -7.30 10.04 0.75
CA GLU A 178 -8.61 10.65 0.54
C GLU A 178 -9.68 9.79 1.20
N LEU A 179 -10.63 10.41 1.90
CA LEU A 179 -11.74 9.69 2.49
C LEU A 179 -12.68 9.20 1.38
N PHE A 180 -13.02 7.93 1.39
CA PHE A 180 -13.94 7.36 0.41
C PHE A 180 -15.40 7.64 0.79
N ASP A 181 -16.21 7.89 -0.23
CA ASP A 181 -17.65 7.65 -0.13
C ASP A 181 -17.94 6.15 -0.32
N LEU A 182 -19.17 5.72 -0.03
CA LEU A 182 -19.56 4.31 -0.16
C LEU A 182 -19.39 3.75 -1.57
N GLU A 183 -19.59 4.58 -2.61
CA GLU A 183 -19.41 4.14 -4.00
C GLU A 183 -17.94 3.83 -4.27
N ARG A 184 -17.05 4.74 -3.91
CA ARG A 184 -15.60 4.56 -4.06
C ARG A 184 -15.08 3.41 -3.20
N LEU A 185 -15.56 3.24 -1.97
CA LEU A 185 -15.21 2.08 -1.13
C LEU A 185 -15.48 0.77 -1.88
N VAL A 186 -16.65 0.61 -2.48
CA VAL A 186 -17.03 -0.62 -3.19
C VAL A 186 -16.17 -0.80 -4.45
N CYS A 187 -15.97 0.26 -5.23
CA CYS A 187 -15.15 0.22 -6.44
C CYS A 187 -13.68 -0.10 -6.15
N GLU A 188 -13.05 0.60 -5.21
CA GLU A 188 -11.65 0.42 -4.85
C GLU A 188 -11.44 -0.97 -4.24
N ARG A 189 -12.34 -1.44 -3.37
CA ARG A 189 -12.28 -2.80 -2.84
C ARG A 189 -12.32 -3.85 -3.94
N GLN A 190 -13.24 -3.73 -4.91
CA GLN A 190 -13.32 -4.69 -6.00
C GLN A 190 -12.07 -4.64 -6.88
N MET A 191 -11.56 -3.44 -7.15
CA MET A 191 -10.32 -3.25 -7.92
C MET A 191 -9.14 -3.95 -7.26
N GLU A 192 -8.94 -3.78 -5.94
CA GLU A 192 -7.85 -4.44 -5.22
C GLU A 192 -8.01 -5.96 -5.19
N LEU A 193 -9.23 -6.46 -5.04
CA LEU A 193 -9.49 -7.90 -5.12
C LEU A 193 -9.10 -8.47 -6.49
N ASP A 194 -9.46 -7.78 -7.57
CA ASP A 194 -9.11 -8.20 -8.93
C ASP A 194 -7.58 -8.15 -9.15
N ILE A 195 -6.92 -7.07 -8.72
CA ILE A 195 -5.46 -6.90 -8.84
C ILE A 195 -4.73 -7.99 -8.05
N TYR A 196 -5.14 -8.27 -6.82
CA TYR A 196 -4.45 -9.25 -5.98
C TYR A 196 -4.80 -10.70 -6.34
N ASP A 197 -5.98 -10.99 -6.91
CA ASP A 197 -6.26 -12.31 -7.50
C ASP A 197 -5.28 -12.61 -8.65
N GLU A 198 -5.09 -11.65 -9.57
CA GLU A 198 -4.12 -11.76 -10.66
C GLU A 198 -2.67 -11.86 -10.13
N THR A 199 -2.30 -11.02 -9.17
CA THR A 199 -0.96 -10.99 -8.58
C THR A 199 -0.66 -12.32 -7.87
N ASN A 200 -1.59 -12.83 -7.07
CA ASN A 200 -1.44 -14.11 -6.39
C ASN A 200 -1.26 -15.26 -7.37
N ALA A 201 -2.05 -15.29 -8.45
CA ALA A 201 -1.91 -16.29 -9.50
C ALA A 201 -0.55 -16.22 -10.21
N LEU A 202 -0.05 -15.01 -10.51
CA LEU A 202 1.25 -14.79 -11.13
C LEU A 202 2.43 -15.21 -10.24
N HIS A 203 2.30 -15.03 -8.93
CA HIS A 203 3.33 -15.36 -7.95
C HIS A 203 3.17 -16.75 -7.31
N GLU A 204 2.19 -17.53 -7.76
CA GLU A 204 1.79 -18.82 -7.15
C GLU A 204 1.56 -18.69 -5.63
N TYR A 205 1.12 -17.50 -5.18
CA TYR A 205 0.84 -17.22 -3.79
C TYR A 205 -0.57 -17.68 -3.43
N VAL A 206 -0.68 -18.43 -2.34
CA VAL A 206 -1.97 -18.87 -1.81
C VAL A 206 -2.17 -18.17 -0.47
N PRO A 207 -3.18 -17.27 -0.37
CA PRO A 207 -3.48 -16.60 0.89
C PRO A 207 -3.75 -17.62 2.00
N PRO A 208 -3.20 -17.43 3.21
CA PRO A 208 -3.40 -18.35 4.32
C PRO A 208 -4.86 -18.33 4.79
N GLU A 209 -5.50 -19.51 4.81
CA GLU A 209 -6.86 -19.67 5.32
C GLU A 209 -6.92 -19.54 6.85
N GLY A 210 -8.05 -19.04 7.36
CA GLY A 210 -8.32 -19.02 8.80
C GLY A 210 -7.43 -18.09 9.62
N THR A 211 -6.79 -17.11 8.99
CA THR A 211 -6.05 -16.06 9.70
C THR A 211 -6.99 -15.15 10.49
N THR A 212 -6.47 -14.58 11.58
CA THR A 212 -7.20 -13.64 12.43
C THR A 212 -6.85 -12.20 12.09
N ALA A 213 -7.75 -11.28 12.42
CA ALA A 213 -7.54 -9.86 12.19
C ALA A 213 -6.22 -9.36 12.78
N GLY A 214 -5.59 -8.41 12.09
CA GLY A 214 -4.29 -7.83 12.44
C GLY A 214 -3.08 -8.74 12.20
N THR A 215 -3.29 -9.95 11.68
CA THR A 215 -2.17 -10.80 11.20
C THR A 215 -1.90 -10.49 9.74
N PRO A 216 -0.69 -10.04 9.36
CA PRO A 216 -0.36 -9.76 7.97
C PRO A 216 -0.56 -10.97 7.05
N VAL A 217 -1.07 -10.72 5.84
CA VAL A 217 -1.34 -11.76 4.82
C VAL A 217 -0.71 -11.43 3.46
N TYR A 218 -0.09 -10.28 3.31
CA TYR A 218 0.70 -9.89 2.13
C TYR A 218 -0.11 -9.91 0.82
N THR A 219 -1.43 -9.75 0.92
CA THR A 219 -2.40 -9.75 -0.17
C THR A 219 -3.64 -8.97 0.25
N PHE A 220 -4.48 -8.57 -0.70
CA PHE A 220 -5.77 -7.98 -0.39
C PHE A 220 -6.85 -9.07 -0.22
N LEU A 221 -7.49 -9.12 0.95
CA LEU A 221 -8.54 -10.11 1.26
C LEU A 221 -9.95 -9.52 1.13
N PRO A 222 -10.98 -10.36 0.86
CA PRO A 222 -12.38 -9.92 0.90
C PRO A 222 -12.77 -9.27 2.24
N GLU A 223 -12.19 -9.71 3.35
CA GLU A 223 -12.44 -9.19 4.69
C GLU A 223 -11.82 -7.81 4.95
N PHE A 224 -11.06 -7.25 3.99
CA PHE A 224 -10.52 -5.89 4.10
C PHE A 224 -11.48 -4.90 3.48
N ILE A 225 -11.96 -3.96 4.30
CA ILE A 225 -12.91 -2.93 3.89
C ILE A 225 -12.20 -1.57 3.86
N PRO A 226 -11.77 -1.07 2.68
CA PRO A 226 -11.05 0.19 2.58
C PRO A 226 -12.00 1.38 2.78
N PHE A 227 -11.63 2.35 3.60
CA PHE A 227 -12.45 3.55 3.83
C PHE A 227 -11.73 4.85 3.47
N ALA A 228 -10.43 4.79 3.20
CA ALA A 228 -9.66 5.90 2.66
C ALA A 228 -8.51 5.39 1.81
N GLY A 229 -8.05 6.20 0.86
CA GLY A 229 -6.98 5.79 -0.03
C GLY A 229 -6.54 6.84 -1.04
N LEU A 230 -5.36 6.62 -1.61
CA LEU A 230 -4.82 7.37 -2.74
C LEU A 230 -3.73 6.54 -3.44
N ASP A 231 -3.81 6.39 -4.76
CA ASP A 231 -2.78 5.73 -5.59
C ASP A 231 -2.31 4.33 -5.11
N GLY A 232 -3.24 3.51 -4.60
CA GLY A 232 -2.96 2.15 -4.11
C GLY A 232 -2.43 2.08 -2.67
N TYR A 233 -2.39 3.22 -1.97
CA TYR A 233 -2.21 3.29 -0.53
C TYR A 233 -3.58 3.38 0.12
N LEU A 234 -3.95 2.41 0.95
CA LEU A 234 -5.29 2.33 1.54
C LEU A 234 -5.22 2.28 3.06
N LEU A 235 -6.20 2.89 3.71
CA LEU A 235 -6.57 2.53 5.07
C LEU A 235 -7.81 1.66 5.01
N PHE A 236 -7.72 0.48 5.62
CA PHE A 236 -8.80 -0.49 5.64
C PHE A 236 -9.11 -0.97 7.05
N ILE A 237 -10.33 -1.45 7.20
CA ILE A 237 -10.81 -2.14 8.38
C ILE A 237 -10.70 -3.63 8.13
N ASP A 238 -10.03 -4.33 9.04
CA ASP A 238 -9.90 -5.78 9.00
C ASP A 238 -11.08 -6.45 9.70
N THR A 239 -11.96 -7.08 8.93
CA THR A 239 -13.17 -7.74 9.45
C THR A 239 -12.98 -9.23 9.72
N ARG A 240 -11.76 -9.76 9.63
CA ARG A 240 -11.49 -11.16 10.00
C ARG A 240 -11.81 -11.39 11.48
N PRO A 241 -12.07 -12.63 11.90
CA PRO A 241 -12.30 -12.94 13.31
C PRO A 241 -11.03 -12.70 14.16
N GLY A 242 -11.20 -12.56 15.48
CA GLY A 242 -10.10 -12.45 16.45
C GLY A 242 -10.19 -11.19 17.32
N ASP A 243 -9.23 -11.03 18.23
CA ASP A 243 -9.21 -9.93 19.21
C ASP A 243 -9.04 -8.55 18.57
N LEU A 244 -8.53 -8.50 17.34
CA LEU A 244 -8.32 -7.28 16.57
C LEU A 244 -9.39 -7.09 15.46
N HIS A 245 -10.53 -7.79 15.54
CA HIS A 245 -11.63 -7.60 14.60
C HIS A 245 -12.09 -6.13 14.60
N GLY A 246 -12.06 -5.49 13.44
CA GLY A 246 -12.39 -4.07 13.28
C GLY A 246 -11.19 -3.12 13.44
N CYS A 247 -9.96 -3.63 13.57
CA CYS A 247 -8.76 -2.81 13.60
C CYS A 247 -8.54 -2.08 12.28
N VAL A 248 -7.85 -0.94 12.34
CA VAL A 248 -7.46 -0.16 11.15
C VAL A 248 -6.01 -0.45 10.82
N THR A 249 -5.78 -0.84 9.57
CA THR A 249 -4.48 -1.19 9.01
C THR A 249 -4.24 -0.38 7.74
N GLU A 250 -2.97 -0.13 7.43
CA GLU A 250 -2.58 0.45 6.14
C GLU A 250 -2.22 -0.69 5.17
N PHE A 251 -2.65 -0.53 3.93
CA PHE A 251 -2.23 -1.33 2.80
C PHE A 251 -1.30 -0.49 1.93
N GLU A 252 -0.10 -1.01 1.70
CA GLU A 252 0.97 -0.40 0.91
C GLU A 252 1.12 -1.18 -0.40
N LYS A 253 1.45 -0.49 -1.50
CA LYS A 253 1.49 -1.11 -2.83
C LYS A 253 2.53 -2.23 -2.96
N VAL A 254 3.65 -2.11 -2.24
CA VAL A 254 4.78 -3.06 -2.34
C VAL A 254 4.70 -4.07 -1.20
N ASP A 255 4.52 -3.59 0.02
CA ASP A 255 4.58 -4.43 1.23
C ASP A 255 3.19 -4.88 1.74
N ALA A 256 2.10 -4.53 1.02
CA ALA A 256 0.73 -4.88 1.38
C ALA A 256 0.41 -4.48 2.84
N ASP A 257 -0.05 -5.41 3.66
CA ASP A 257 -0.40 -5.18 5.07
C ASP A 257 0.74 -5.53 6.06
N ALA A 258 2.00 -5.64 5.59
CA ALA A 258 3.15 -6.06 6.40
C ALA A 258 3.37 -5.22 7.66
N ALA A 259 3.03 -3.92 7.63
CA ALA A 259 3.16 -3.03 8.78
C ALA A 259 2.25 -3.41 9.96
N GLY A 260 1.22 -4.23 9.71
CA GLY A 260 0.25 -4.66 10.69
C GLY A 260 -0.68 -3.52 11.18
N PRO A 261 -1.52 -3.83 12.19
CA PRO A 261 -2.59 -2.94 12.61
C PRO A 261 -2.06 -1.67 13.29
N ARG A 262 -2.51 -0.53 12.78
CA ARG A 262 -2.11 0.79 13.30
C ARG A 262 -2.98 1.22 14.48
N TRP A 263 -4.28 0.98 14.42
CA TRP A 263 -5.23 1.27 15.50
C TRP A 263 -6.11 0.08 15.81
N ILE A 264 -6.45 -0.09 17.10
CA ILE A 264 -7.31 -1.18 17.57
C ILE A 264 -8.74 -1.11 17.01
N SER A 265 -9.19 0.09 16.61
CA SER A 265 -10.51 0.33 16.03
C SER A 265 -10.55 1.64 15.23
N LEU A 266 -11.64 1.88 14.50
CA LEU A 266 -11.88 3.13 13.78
C LEU A 266 -12.04 4.30 14.75
N SER A 267 -12.77 4.11 15.85
CA SER A 267 -12.94 5.13 16.89
C SER A 267 -11.63 5.52 17.56
N ALA A 268 -10.69 4.59 17.72
CA ALA A 268 -9.34 4.88 18.24
C ALA A 268 -8.56 5.78 17.27
N MET A 269 -8.56 5.46 15.96
CA MET A 269 -7.95 6.32 14.93
C MET A 269 -8.57 7.72 14.91
N LEU A 270 -9.90 7.82 14.97
CA LEU A 270 -10.61 9.11 15.01
C LEU A 270 -10.29 9.91 16.28
N THR A 271 -10.04 9.23 17.41
CA THR A 271 -9.60 9.88 18.66
C THR A 271 -8.24 10.55 18.47
N ASP A 272 -7.27 9.83 17.90
CA ASP A 272 -5.94 10.35 17.60
C ASP A 272 -6.00 11.51 16.60
N LEU A 273 -6.84 11.38 15.56
CA LEU A 273 -7.05 12.41 14.56
C LEU A 273 -7.66 13.67 15.18
N ALA A 274 -8.72 13.53 15.97
CA ALA A 274 -9.36 14.65 16.68
C ALA A 274 -8.37 15.35 17.61
N HIS A 275 -7.57 14.58 18.36
CA HIS A 275 -6.55 15.12 19.24
C HIS A 275 -5.48 15.90 18.48
N SER A 276 -4.97 15.33 17.38
CA SER A 276 -3.98 15.97 16.52
C SER A 276 -4.51 17.30 15.96
N LEU A 277 -5.71 17.31 15.37
CA LEU A 277 -6.33 18.52 14.83
C LEU A 277 -6.51 19.61 15.90
N GLU A 278 -7.03 19.26 17.07
CA GLU A 278 -7.32 20.22 18.14
C GLU A 278 -6.06 20.81 18.81
N THR A 279 -4.96 20.06 18.84
CA THR A 279 -3.76 20.44 19.60
C THR A 279 -2.55 20.80 18.74
N GLY A 280 -2.55 20.43 17.45
CA GLY A 280 -1.39 20.51 16.58
C GLY A 280 -0.32 19.45 16.88
N ALA A 281 -0.64 18.41 17.66
CA ALA A 281 0.23 17.26 17.89
C ALA A 281 0.32 16.37 16.64
N SER A 282 1.35 15.53 16.58
CA SER A 282 1.55 14.59 15.48
C SER A 282 0.49 13.48 15.49
N PHE A 283 -0.11 13.23 14.34
CA PHE A 283 -0.95 12.08 14.03
C PHE A 283 -0.08 10.98 13.42
N ASP A 284 -0.32 9.73 13.87
CA ASP A 284 0.41 8.55 13.37
C ASP A 284 1.94 8.70 13.38
N GLY A 285 2.47 9.30 14.45
CA GLY A 285 3.91 9.43 14.69
C GLY A 285 4.51 10.75 14.19
N ASP A 286 4.32 11.11 12.92
CA ASP A 286 5.13 12.16 12.27
C ASP A 286 4.34 13.22 11.48
N ARG A 287 3.00 13.14 11.43
CA ARG A 287 2.18 14.06 10.63
C ARG A 287 1.53 15.13 11.48
N ARG A 288 1.91 16.39 11.30
CA ARG A 288 1.25 17.51 12.00
C ARG A 288 0.25 18.24 11.12
N PRO A 289 -0.94 18.57 11.64
CA PRO A 289 -1.92 19.31 10.88
C PRO A 289 -1.50 20.78 10.78
N SER A 290 -1.73 21.35 9.61
CA SER A 290 -1.48 22.75 9.31
C SER A 290 -2.63 23.28 8.49
N VAL A 291 -3.04 24.52 8.73
CA VAL A 291 -4.05 25.19 7.92
C VAL A 291 -3.37 26.29 7.11
N LYS A 292 -3.42 26.17 5.79
CA LYS A 292 -2.91 27.18 4.85
C LYS A 292 -4.07 27.64 3.97
N GLU A 293 -4.35 28.94 3.99
CA GLU A 293 -5.42 29.55 3.18
C GLU A 293 -6.80 28.86 3.38
N GLY A 294 -7.10 28.45 4.61
CA GLY A 294 -8.33 27.74 4.94
C GLY A 294 -8.40 26.31 4.37
N LYS A 295 -7.27 25.70 4.03
CA LYS A 295 -7.19 24.28 3.63
C LYS A 295 -6.33 23.52 4.63
N LEU A 296 -6.80 22.34 5.02
CA LEU A 296 -6.05 21.43 5.89
C LEU A 296 -4.95 20.77 5.04
N ASP A 297 -3.76 20.75 5.60
CA ASP A 297 -2.53 20.19 5.05
C ASP A 297 -1.78 19.45 6.17
N TRP A 298 -0.87 18.55 5.81
CA TRP A 298 -0.11 17.73 6.75
C TRP A 298 1.39 17.90 6.53
N GLN A 299 2.10 18.38 7.56
CA GLN A 299 3.54 18.56 7.53
C GLN A 299 4.24 17.32 8.10
N TYR A 300 5.35 16.94 7.48
CA TYR A 300 6.22 15.87 7.96
C TYR A 300 7.19 16.41 9.02
N GLU A 301 7.26 15.77 10.18
CA GLU A 301 8.35 15.96 11.14
C GLU A 301 9.43 14.90 10.89
N GLY A 302 10.56 15.33 10.30
CA GLY A 302 11.77 14.51 10.14
C GLY A 302 12.72 14.59 11.31
#